data_AF-A0A2G9QDK1-F1
#
_entry.id   AF-A0A2G9QDK1-F1
#
_cell.length_a   1.000
_cell.length_b   1.000
_cell.length_c   1.000
_cell.angle_alpha   90.00
_cell.angle_beta   90.00
_cell.angle_gamma   90.00
#
_symmetry.space_group_name_H-M   'P 1'
#
loop_
_entity.id
_entity.type
_entity.pdbx_description
1 polymer ?
#
loop_
_entity_poly.entity_id
_entity_poly.type
_entity_poly.pdbx_seq_one_letter_code
_entity_poly.pdbx_strand_id
1 'polypeptide(L)'
;MLLSAAGDALGYRNQLWEYCKSGAQIHRELTELGGLPKITASLPDWPVSDDTVLHLATAESLATGYLGSLASALFTALAVQRVPLKLWGLRLLEALPVALEYIRSTGKDVECHVEVWDYFRESWERYLSERGLSQGTGPAVFPPLYGPEERDKEYARWCLDDWAGRSGHDAPIIAYDALLGAGDSWEELCSRSMFHGGDSDSTGVIAGCCWGALYGLPGVPKGNYSELEYRERLENAARSLHKLAWPGH
;
A
#
# COMPACT_ATOMS: atom_id res chain seq x y z
N MET A 1 -2.10 -9.43 -6.79
CA MET A 1 -2.55 -8.81 -8.06
C MET A 1 -4.02 -8.44 -8.04
N LEU A 2 -4.98 -9.38 -7.97
CA LEU A 2 -6.41 -9.03 -8.03
C LEU A 2 -6.85 -8.02 -6.94
N LEU A 3 -6.49 -8.27 -5.67
CA LEU A 3 -6.80 -7.34 -4.57
C LEU A 3 -5.95 -6.08 -4.55
N SER A 4 -4.82 -6.08 -5.28
CA SER A 4 -4.05 -4.86 -5.56
C SER A 4 -4.90 -3.90 -6.38
N ALA A 5 -5.45 -4.41 -7.49
CA ALA A 5 -6.28 -3.62 -8.40
C ALA A 5 -7.67 -3.31 -7.82
N ALA A 6 -8.21 -4.16 -6.93
CA ALA A 6 -9.38 -3.81 -6.14
C ALA A 6 -9.07 -2.65 -5.17
N GLY A 7 -7.89 -2.66 -4.55
CA GLY A 7 -7.45 -1.58 -3.66
C GLY A 7 -7.32 -0.24 -4.39
N ASP A 8 -6.71 -0.26 -5.58
CA ASP A 8 -6.69 0.88 -6.50
C ASP A 8 -8.10 1.41 -6.78
N ALA A 9 -8.93 0.59 -7.45
CA ALA A 9 -10.23 1.03 -7.93
C ALA A 9 -11.09 1.60 -6.78
N LEU A 10 -11.05 0.96 -5.60
CA LEU A 10 -11.77 1.40 -4.41
C LEU A 10 -11.25 2.73 -3.84
N GLY A 11 -9.95 3.02 -3.88
CA GLY A 11 -9.40 4.31 -3.47
C GLY A 11 -9.62 5.41 -4.51
N TYR A 12 -9.55 5.05 -5.79
CA TYR A 12 -9.68 5.97 -6.90
C TYR A 12 -11.11 6.49 -7.07
N ARG A 13 -12.08 5.56 -7.18
CA ARG A 13 -13.49 5.81 -7.50
C ARG A 13 -13.67 6.83 -8.63
N ASN A 14 -13.04 6.56 -9.77
CA ASN A 14 -13.10 7.42 -10.96
C ASN A 14 -12.78 8.90 -10.62
N GLN A 15 -11.67 9.13 -9.90
CA GLN A 15 -11.17 10.44 -9.44
C GLN A 15 -12.01 11.12 -8.34
N LEU A 16 -13.20 10.60 -8.00
CA LEU A 16 -14.06 11.24 -7.01
C LEU A 16 -13.44 11.20 -5.60
N TRP A 17 -12.71 10.13 -5.28
CA TRP A 17 -12.10 9.95 -3.96
C TRP A 17 -10.61 10.28 -3.94
N GLU A 18 -9.88 10.05 -5.03
CA GLU A 18 -8.47 10.45 -5.20
C GLU A 18 -8.20 11.92 -4.82
N TYR A 19 -9.08 12.84 -5.22
CA TYR A 19 -8.93 14.28 -4.93
C TYR A 19 -9.72 14.76 -3.71
N CYS A 20 -10.46 13.87 -3.04
CA CYS A 20 -11.18 14.22 -1.82
C CYS A 20 -10.22 14.26 -0.64
N LYS A 21 -9.86 15.45 -0.15
CA LYS A 21 -8.91 15.63 0.98
C LYS A 21 -9.50 15.33 2.37
N SER A 22 -10.59 14.57 2.45
CA SER A 22 -11.25 14.23 3.71
C SER A 22 -11.70 12.77 3.71
N GLY A 23 -10.96 11.92 4.42
CA GLY A 23 -11.35 10.56 4.74
C GLY A 23 -12.72 10.53 5.43
N ALA A 24 -13.01 11.46 6.33
CA ALA A 24 -14.34 11.56 6.94
C ALA A 24 -15.47 11.75 5.91
N GLN A 25 -15.24 12.53 4.86
CA GLN A 25 -16.20 12.67 3.77
C GLN A 25 -16.33 11.38 2.96
N ILE A 26 -15.21 10.76 2.58
CA ILE A 26 -15.21 9.48 1.84
C ILE A 26 -15.99 8.41 2.61
N HIS A 27 -15.81 8.32 3.93
CA HIS A 27 -16.53 7.38 4.79
C HIS A 27 -18.04 7.66 4.87
N ARG A 28 -18.45 8.94 4.87
CA ARG A 28 -19.87 9.32 4.79
C ARG A 28 -20.47 8.90 3.45
N GLU A 29 -19.80 9.19 2.34
CA GLU A 29 -20.25 8.79 1.01
C GLU A 29 -20.32 7.27 0.86
N LEU A 30 -19.34 6.53 1.37
CA LEU A 30 -19.36 5.07 1.41
C LEU A 30 -20.60 4.54 2.17
N THR A 31 -20.95 5.19 3.28
CA THR A 31 -22.15 4.84 4.05
C THR A 31 -23.44 5.10 3.24
N GLU A 32 -23.50 6.20 2.50
CA GLU A 32 -24.62 6.53 1.60
C GLU A 32 -24.75 5.54 0.44
N LEU A 33 -23.64 4.97 -0.02
CA LEU A 33 -23.60 3.87 -1.00
C LEU A 33 -23.98 2.51 -0.41
N GLY A 34 -24.29 2.44 0.90
CA GLY A 34 -24.69 1.21 1.58
C GLY A 34 -23.53 0.40 2.18
N GLY A 35 -22.34 0.99 2.28
CA GLY A 35 -21.14 0.38 2.84
C GLY A 35 -20.37 -0.48 1.83
N LEU A 36 -19.16 -0.89 2.22
CA LEU A 36 -18.24 -1.66 1.38
C LEU A 36 -18.86 -2.94 0.79
N PRO A 37 -19.69 -3.73 1.51
CA PRO A 37 -20.31 -4.93 0.95
C PRO A 37 -21.31 -4.67 -0.19
N LYS A 38 -21.74 -3.42 -0.40
CA LYS A 38 -22.67 -3.02 -1.48
C LYS A 38 -21.96 -2.48 -2.70
N ILE A 39 -20.65 -2.26 -2.63
CA ILE A 39 -19.86 -1.78 -3.76
C ILE A 39 -19.69 -2.91 -4.78
N THR A 40 -19.92 -2.58 -6.05
CA THR A 40 -19.51 -3.39 -7.20
C THR A 40 -18.48 -2.59 -7.96
N ALA A 41 -17.21 -2.99 -7.85
CA ALA A 41 -16.09 -2.35 -8.51
C ALA A 41 -16.10 -2.73 -10.00
N SER A 42 -16.87 -1.97 -10.78
CA SER A 42 -17.03 -2.12 -12.22
C SER A 42 -17.03 -0.76 -12.92
N LEU A 43 -16.70 -0.76 -14.21
CA LEU A 43 -16.85 0.42 -15.05
C LEU A 43 -18.33 0.87 -15.15
N PRO A 44 -18.59 2.19 -15.32
CA PRO A 44 -17.61 3.28 -15.42
C PRO A 44 -17.20 3.87 -14.07
N ASP A 45 -17.82 3.46 -12.96
CA ASP A 45 -17.69 4.16 -11.67
C ASP A 45 -16.41 3.79 -10.91
N TRP A 46 -15.85 2.60 -11.19
CA TRP A 46 -14.67 2.05 -10.51
C TRP A 46 -13.64 1.52 -11.53
N PRO A 47 -13.10 2.39 -12.41
CA PRO A 47 -11.94 2.03 -13.23
C PRO A 47 -10.72 1.81 -12.35
N VAL A 48 -9.76 1.06 -12.87
CA VAL A 48 -8.42 0.93 -12.28
C VAL A 48 -7.61 2.16 -12.71
N SER A 49 -6.93 2.85 -11.80
CA SER A 49 -6.16 4.06 -12.12
C SER A 49 -4.86 3.75 -12.87
N ASP A 50 -4.16 4.79 -13.31
CA ASP A 50 -2.83 4.65 -13.90
C ASP A 50 -1.79 4.15 -12.90
N ASP A 51 -2.05 4.21 -11.58
CA ASP A 51 -1.13 3.70 -10.55
C ASP A 51 -1.02 2.17 -10.52
N THR A 52 -2.06 1.42 -10.91
CA THR A 52 -1.92 -0.03 -11.15
C THR A 52 -1.03 -0.32 -12.35
N VAL A 53 -1.04 0.54 -13.38
CA VAL A 53 -0.12 0.42 -14.52
C VAL A 53 1.29 0.83 -14.11
N LEU A 54 1.43 1.85 -13.27
CA LEU A 54 2.72 2.33 -12.77
C LEU A 54 3.42 1.32 -11.85
N HIS A 55 2.68 0.60 -11.00
CA HIS A 55 3.21 -0.55 -10.23
C HIS A 55 3.68 -1.71 -11.12
N LEU A 56 3.14 -1.84 -12.33
CA LEU A 56 3.58 -2.83 -13.32
C LEU A 56 4.69 -2.30 -14.25
N ALA A 57 4.88 -0.99 -14.36
CA ALA A 57 5.67 -0.37 -15.43
C ALA A 57 6.83 0.54 -15.01
N THR A 58 6.92 1.09 -13.78
CA THR A 58 7.89 2.18 -13.57
C THR A 58 8.54 2.23 -12.17
N ALA A 59 9.73 1.62 -12.08
CA ALA A 59 10.75 1.95 -11.08
C ALA A 59 11.79 2.96 -11.62
N GLU A 60 11.57 3.53 -12.81
CA GLU A 60 12.50 4.43 -13.49
C GLU A 60 11.91 5.84 -13.59
N SER A 61 12.25 6.72 -12.63
CA SER A 61 12.70 8.12 -12.89
C SER A 61 12.71 9.02 -11.65
N LEU A 62 12.36 8.55 -10.45
CA LEU A 62 12.47 9.33 -9.21
C LEU A 62 13.11 8.48 -8.12
N ALA A 63 14.17 9.01 -7.50
CA ALA A 63 14.91 8.37 -6.41
C ALA A 63 14.02 7.86 -5.27
N THR A 64 12.92 8.58 -4.98
CA THR A 64 11.90 8.20 -4.00
C THR A 64 11.07 7.00 -4.47
N GLY A 65 10.67 6.98 -5.75
CA GLY A 65 9.87 5.90 -6.33
C GLY A 65 10.55 4.53 -6.31
N TYR A 66 11.89 4.50 -6.44
CA TYR A 66 12.67 3.27 -6.30
C TYR A 66 12.54 2.66 -4.90
N LEU A 67 12.72 3.47 -3.85
CA LEU A 67 12.63 2.99 -2.47
C LEU A 67 11.22 2.56 -2.07
N GLY A 68 10.20 3.25 -2.60
CA GLY A 68 8.80 2.81 -2.46
C GLY A 68 8.56 1.46 -3.14
N SER A 69 9.05 1.29 -4.37
CA SER A 69 8.96 0.01 -5.10
C SER A 69 9.68 -1.12 -4.36
N LEU A 70 10.87 -0.85 -3.82
CA LEU A 70 11.63 -1.78 -2.98
C LEU A 70 10.82 -2.20 -1.74
N ALA A 71 10.23 -1.24 -1.03
CA ALA A 71 9.41 -1.52 0.15
C ALA A 71 8.19 -2.37 -0.19
N SER A 72 7.43 -1.99 -1.23
CA SER A 72 6.24 -2.74 -1.69
C SER A 72 6.58 -4.16 -2.13
N ALA A 73 7.68 -4.35 -2.87
CA ALA A 73 8.14 -5.66 -3.29
C ALA A 73 8.59 -6.52 -2.09
N LEU A 74 9.35 -5.93 -1.17
CA LEU A 74 9.80 -6.62 0.05
C LEU A 74 8.60 -7.03 0.91
N PHE A 75 7.64 -6.15 1.14
CA PHE A 75 6.44 -6.45 1.92
C PHE A 75 5.60 -7.56 1.29
N THR A 76 5.44 -7.55 -0.02
CA THR A 76 4.78 -8.65 -0.74
C THR A 76 5.54 -9.97 -0.55
N ALA A 77 6.87 -9.95 -0.61
CA ALA A 77 7.69 -11.15 -0.37
C ALA A 77 7.58 -11.65 1.09
N LEU A 78 7.54 -10.74 2.06
CA LEU A 78 7.35 -11.06 3.48
C LEU A 78 5.96 -11.62 3.77
N ALA A 79 4.93 -11.11 3.08
CA ALA A 79 3.56 -11.60 3.12
C ALA A 79 3.47 -13.06 2.67
N VAL A 80 4.04 -13.37 1.51
CA VAL A 80 4.12 -14.74 0.97
C VAL A 80 4.85 -15.67 1.94
N GLN A 81 5.94 -15.19 2.55
CA GLN A 81 6.73 -15.95 3.53
C GLN A 81 6.09 -16.04 4.92
N ARG A 82 4.91 -15.43 5.12
CA ARG A 82 4.20 -15.40 6.41
C ARG A 82 5.03 -14.83 7.55
N VAL A 83 5.91 -13.87 7.24
CA VAL A 83 6.68 -13.16 8.27
C VAL A 83 5.72 -12.29 9.09
N PRO A 84 5.79 -12.33 10.44
CA PRO A 84 4.94 -11.49 11.29
C PRO A 84 5.04 -10.01 10.92
N LEU A 85 3.90 -9.33 10.77
CA LEU A 85 3.82 -7.93 10.32
C LEU A 85 4.77 -7.02 11.09
N LYS A 86 4.81 -7.11 12.42
CA LYS A 86 5.68 -6.32 13.31
C LYS A 86 7.17 -6.29 12.95
N LEU A 87 7.66 -7.23 12.14
CA LEU A 87 9.05 -7.31 11.69
C LEU A 87 9.32 -6.62 10.36
N TRP A 88 8.28 -6.26 9.58
CA TRP A 88 8.45 -5.83 8.19
C TRP A 88 9.22 -4.53 8.07
N GLY A 89 8.94 -3.55 8.90
CA GLY A 89 9.70 -2.29 8.91
C GLY A 89 11.18 -2.48 9.25
N LEU A 90 11.50 -3.38 10.19
CA LEU A 90 12.91 -3.70 10.49
C LEU A 90 13.59 -4.40 9.32
N ARG A 91 12.90 -5.36 8.69
CA ARG A 91 13.41 -6.05 7.49
C ARG A 91 13.65 -5.06 6.34
N LEU A 92 12.83 -4.02 6.22
CA LEU A 92 13.05 -2.94 5.27
C LEU A 92 14.32 -2.15 5.60
N LEU A 93 14.48 -1.71 6.86
CA LEU A 93 15.69 -1.01 7.30
C LEU A 93 16.97 -1.86 7.11
N GLU A 94 16.90 -3.17 7.35
CA GLU A 94 17.99 -4.13 7.10
C GLU A 94 18.32 -4.28 5.60
N ALA A 95 17.32 -4.17 4.72
CA ALA A 95 17.49 -4.29 3.27
C ALA A 95 18.09 -3.02 2.64
N LEU A 96 17.92 -1.85 3.28
CA LEU A 96 18.37 -0.57 2.74
C LEU A 96 19.89 -0.54 2.41
N PRO A 97 20.83 -0.92 3.30
CA PRO A 97 22.25 -0.93 2.95
C PRO A 97 22.57 -1.84 1.76
N VAL A 98 21.89 -2.98 1.64
CA VAL A 98 22.09 -3.94 0.54
C VAL A 98 21.62 -3.36 -0.80
N ALA A 99 20.45 -2.72 -0.80
CA ALA A 99 19.91 -2.07 -2.00
C ALA A 99 20.76 -0.87 -2.44
N LEU A 100 21.33 -0.11 -1.51
CA LEU A 100 22.25 1.00 -1.80
C LEU A 100 23.55 0.49 -2.43
N GLU A 101 24.11 -0.60 -1.89
CA GLU A 101 25.31 -1.23 -2.45
C GLU A 101 25.07 -1.73 -3.89
N TYR A 102 23.90 -2.32 -4.13
CA TYR A 102 23.50 -2.73 -5.48
C TYR A 102 23.44 -1.53 -6.44
N ILE A 103 22.79 -0.43 -6.06
CA ILE A 103 22.73 0.79 -6.90
C ILE A 103 24.14 1.30 -7.21
N ARG A 104 24.99 1.43 -6.18
CA ARG A 104 26.39 1.85 -6.35
C ARG A 104 27.14 0.97 -7.35
N SER A 105 26.89 -0.34 -7.33
CA SER A 105 27.52 -1.29 -8.26
C SER A 105 27.06 -1.15 -9.71
N THR A 106 25.85 -0.63 -9.95
CA THR A 106 25.31 -0.44 -11.31
C THR A 106 25.77 0.86 -11.98
N GLY A 107 26.36 1.78 -11.22
CA GLY A 107 27.04 2.99 -11.73
C GLY A 107 26.12 4.07 -12.31
N LYS A 108 24.80 3.98 -12.12
CA LYS A 108 23.83 5.00 -12.56
C LYS A 108 23.38 5.88 -11.37
N ASP A 109 23.43 7.19 -11.58
CA ASP A 109 22.75 8.21 -10.77
C ASP A 109 23.01 8.17 -9.23
N VAL A 110 24.20 7.78 -8.79
CA VAL A 110 24.49 7.54 -7.35
C VAL A 110 24.32 8.80 -6.47
N GLU A 111 24.60 9.99 -6.98
CA GLU A 111 24.67 11.23 -6.19
C GLU A 111 23.30 11.80 -5.84
N CYS A 112 22.29 11.70 -6.72
CA CYS A 112 20.92 12.16 -6.42
C CYS A 112 20.14 11.21 -5.50
N HIS A 113 20.66 10.01 -5.23
CA HIS A 113 20.02 9.01 -4.37
C HIS A 113 20.40 9.11 -2.89
N VAL A 114 21.55 9.71 -2.53
CA VAL A 114 22.06 9.68 -1.14
C VAL A 114 21.19 10.49 -0.18
N GLU A 115 20.75 11.70 -0.57
CA GLU A 115 19.91 12.56 0.27
C GLU A 115 18.51 11.95 0.50
N VAL A 116 17.95 11.30 -0.52
CA VAL A 116 16.67 10.60 -0.43
C VAL A 116 16.76 9.33 0.42
N TRP A 117 17.93 8.69 0.45
CA TRP A 117 18.15 7.45 1.20
C TRP A 117 18.05 7.66 2.70
N ASP A 118 18.72 8.71 3.21
CA ASP A 118 18.70 9.03 4.62
C ASP A 118 17.32 9.54 5.04
N TYR A 119 16.68 10.41 4.24
CA TYR A 119 15.30 10.85 4.50
C TYR A 119 14.31 9.67 4.58
N PHE A 120 14.40 8.72 3.63
CA PHE A 120 13.55 7.53 3.65
C PHE A 120 13.82 6.70 4.91
N ARG A 121 15.10 6.42 5.23
CA ARG A 121 15.48 5.66 6.43
C ARG A 121 14.94 6.32 7.70
N GLU A 122 15.21 7.60 7.89
CA GLU A 122 14.80 8.37 9.07
C GLU A 122 13.27 8.42 9.20
N SER A 123 12.55 8.56 8.07
CA SER A 123 11.08 8.52 8.05
C SER A 123 10.54 7.19 8.55
N TRP A 124 11.13 6.07 8.12
CA TRP A 124 10.76 4.73 8.57
C TRP A 124 11.15 4.47 10.03
N GLU A 125 12.33 4.89 10.45
CA GLU A 125 12.76 4.79 11.86
C GLU A 125 11.82 5.57 12.79
N ARG A 126 11.44 6.79 12.40
CA ARG A 126 10.46 7.61 13.11
C ARG A 126 9.12 6.92 13.19
N TYR A 127 8.58 6.43 12.07
CA TYR A 127 7.30 5.72 12.04
C TYR A 127 7.31 4.48 12.96
N LEU A 128 8.36 3.66 12.89
CA LEU A 128 8.45 2.47 13.74
C LEU A 128 8.56 2.82 15.22
N SER A 129 9.26 3.91 15.57
CA SER A 129 9.30 4.43 16.93
C SER A 129 7.91 4.85 17.42
N GLU A 130 7.17 5.61 16.60
CA GLU A 130 5.80 6.06 16.92
C GLU A 130 4.82 4.90 17.12
N ARG A 131 5.03 3.75 16.46
CA ARG A 131 4.23 2.53 16.64
C ARG A 131 4.77 1.56 17.69
N GLY A 132 5.89 1.86 18.35
CA GLY A 132 6.53 0.97 19.33
C GLY A 132 7.18 -0.28 18.70
N LEU A 133 7.53 -0.22 17.42
CA LEU A 133 8.04 -1.33 16.62
C LEU A 133 9.55 -1.28 16.35
N SER A 134 10.29 -0.33 16.94
CA SER A 134 11.75 -0.20 16.74
C SER A 134 12.57 -1.45 17.08
N GLN A 135 12.00 -2.39 17.84
CA GLN A 135 12.64 -3.67 18.20
C GLN A 135 11.91 -4.89 17.61
N GLY A 136 10.84 -4.69 16.83
CA GLY A 136 10.06 -5.78 16.23
C GLY A 136 9.28 -6.61 17.25
N THR A 137 9.06 -6.05 18.44
CA THR A 137 8.39 -6.69 19.58
C THR A 137 7.04 -6.05 19.85
N GLY A 138 6.10 -6.84 20.39
CA GLY A 138 4.75 -6.36 20.74
C GLY A 138 3.81 -6.18 19.55
N PRO A 139 2.53 -5.90 19.81
CA PRO A 139 1.63 -5.36 18.79
C PRO A 139 1.98 -3.88 18.51
N ALA A 140 1.63 -3.40 17.32
CA ALA A 140 1.72 -1.98 17.03
C ALA A 140 0.82 -1.17 17.98
N VAL A 141 1.32 -0.04 18.45
CA VAL A 141 0.57 0.88 19.32
C VAL A 141 -0.05 1.97 18.46
N PHE A 142 -1.37 2.12 18.54
CA PHE A 142 -2.11 3.17 17.85
C PHE A 142 -2.61 4.24 18.84
N PRO A 143 -2.80 5.49 18.39
CA PRO A 143 -3.51 6.49 19.18
C PRO A 143 -4.90 6.01 19.61
N PRO A 144 -5.40 6.41 20.81
CA PRO A 144 -6.73 6.00 21.28
C PRO A 144 -7.89 6.45 20.38
N LEU A 145 -7.74 7.62 19.74
CA LEU A 145 -8.63 8.10 18.68
C LEU A 145 -7.87 7.99 17.36
N TYR A 146 -8.35 7.12 16.48
CA TYR A 146 -7.71 6.81 15.20
C TYR A 146 -8.73 6.58 14.09
N GLY A 147 -9.78 7.41 14.09
CA GLY A 147 -10.82 7.43 13.06
C GLY A 147 -10.35 8.12 11.78
N PRO A 148 -11.23 8.25 10.76
CA PRO A 148 -10.85 8.84 9.47
C PRO A 148 -10.23 10.24 9.58
N GLU A 149 -10.78 11.12 10.43
CA GLU A 149 -10.25 12.48 10.62
C GLU A 149 -8.89 12.50 11.33
N GLU A 150 -8.68 11.61 12.30
CA GLU A 150 -7.39 11.48 12.98
C GLU A 150 -6.34 10.87 12.06
N ARG A 151 -6.72 9.87 11.26
CA ARG A 151 -5.81 9.24 10.30
C ARG A 151 -5.33 10.22 9.23
N ASP A 152 -6.22 11.05 8.67
CA ASP A 152 -5.79 12.09 7.71
C ASP A 152 -4.72 13.02 8.31
N LYS A 153 -4.89 13.44 9.57
CA LYS A 153 -3.90 14.27 10.28
C LYS A 153 -2.57 13.54 10.48
N GLU A 154 -2.62 12.27 10.83
CA GLU A 154 -1.42 11.45 11.06
C GLU A 154 -0.69 11.14 9.75
N TYR A 155 -1.42 10.84 8.68
CA TYR A 155 -0.85 10.62 7.36
C TYR A 155 -0.18 11.90 6.82
N ALA A 156 -0.78 13.06 7.06
CA ALA A 156 -0.17 14.35 6.73
C ALA A 156 1.15 14.61 7.50
N ARG A 157 1.35 14.07 8.72
CA ARG A 157 2.62 14.20 9.46
C ARG A 157 3.77 13.41 8.82
N TRP A 158 3.46 12.37 8.06
CA TRP A 158 4.44 11.52 7.39
C TRP A 158 4.76 11.99 5.96
N CYS A 159 3.89 12.78 5.35
CA CYS A 159 4.02 13.22 3.96
C CYS A 159 5.11 14.29 3.78
N LEU A 160 5.61 14.40 2.54
CA LEU A 160 6.58 15.41 2.13
C LEU A 160 5.90 16.67 1.55
N ASP A 161 4.87 16.50 0.72
CA ASP A 161 4.29 17.57 -0.12
C ASP A 161 2.74 17.65 -0.03
N ASP A 162 2.18 17.78 1.18
CA ASP A 162 0.74 18.01 1.45
C ASP A 162 -0.25 16.99 0.83
N TRP A 163 0.24 15.89 0.28
CA TRP A 163 -0.56 14.79 -0.26
C TRP A 163 0.00 13.45 0.22
N ALA A 164 -0.51 12.99 1.36
CA ALA A 164 -0.01 11.81 2.03
C ALA A 164 -0.25 10.53 1.21
N GLY A 165 0.78 9.71 1.08
CA GLY A 165 0.75 8.45 0.33
C GLY A 165 1.22 8.56 -1.11
N ARG A 166 1.60 9.77 -1.56
CA ARG A 166 2.06 10.03 -2.92
C ARG A 166 3.54 9.70 -3.15
N SER A 167 4.31 9.65 -2.07
CA SER A 167 5.76 9.51 -2.15
C SER A 167 6.20 8.09 -1.81
N GLY A 168 7.36 7.70 -2.32
CA GLY A 168 7.86 6.34 -2.10
C GLY A 168 8.10 5.98 -0.64
N HIS A 169 8.32 6.96 0.26
CA HIS A 169 8.44 6.67 1.69
C HIS A 169 7.10 6.47 2.38
N ASP A 170 6.10 7.32 2.10
CA ASP A 170 4.86 7.36 2.88
C ASP A 170 3.74 6.46 2.34
N ALA A 171 3.69 6.20 1.02
CA ALA A 171 2.75 5.23 0.45
C ALA A 171 2.84 3.84 1.12
N PRO A 172 4.03 3.20 1.18
CA PRO A 172 4.18 1.93 1.89
C PRO A 172 4.05 2.06 3.42
N ILE A 173 4.32 3.23 4.03
CA ILE A 173 4.05 3.45 5.46
C ILE A 173 2.55 3.36 5.73
N ILE A 174 1.71 4.09 4.99
CA ILE A 174 0.26 4.10 5.17
C ILE A 174 -0.33 2.70 4.91
N ALA A 175 0.13 2.02 3.85
CA ALA A 175 -0.28 0.65 3.57
C ALA A 175 0.10 -0.33 4.69
N TYR A 176 1.31 -0.21 5.24
CA TYR A 176 1.77 -1.05 6.35
C TYR A 176 1.04 -0.73 7.66
N ASP A 177 0.75 0.54 7.92
CA ASP A 177 -0.05 0.99 9.07
C ASP A 177 -1.46 0.42 9.02
N ALA A 178 -2.07 0.40 7.84
CA ALA A 178 -3.36 -0.22 7.61
C ALA A 178 -3.31 -1.73 7.88
N LEU A 179 -2.30 -2.45 7.37
CA LEU A 179 -2.13 -3.89 7.61
C LEU A 179 -1.96 -4.21 9.11
N LEU A 180 -1.21 -3.39 9.85
CA LEU A 180 -1.03 -3.55 11.29
C LEU A 180 -2.33 -3.32 12.08
N GLY A 181 -3.17 -2.39 11.63
CA GLY A 181 -4.40 -2.00 12.31
C GLY A 181 -5.66 -2.79 11.90
N ALA A 182 -5.64 -3.44 10.74
CA ALA A 182 -6.82 -4.09 10.17
C ALA A 182 -7.13 -5.48 10.72
N GLY A 183 -6.12 -6.17 11.28
CA GLY A 183 -6.25 -7.58 11.61
C GLY A 183 -6.54 -8.41 10.33
N ASP A 184 -7.59 -9.22 10.36
CA ASP A 184 -8.09 -10.01 9.23
C ASP A 184 -9.32 -9.38 8.53
N SER A 185 -9.64 -8.12 8.85
CA SER A 185 -10.80 -7.42 8.27
C SER A 185 -10.42 -6.66 6.99
N TRP A 186 -10.94 -7.12 5.85
CA TRP A 186 -10.84 -6.39 4.58
C TRP A 186 -11.46 -4.99 4.68
N GLU A 187 -12.58 -4.85 5.38
CA GLU A 187 -13.26 -3.56 5.56
C GLU A 187 -12.43 -2.57 6.36
N GLU A 188 -11.75 -3.03 7.43
CA GLU A 188 -10.87 -2.17 8.21
C GLU A 188 -9.58 -1.84 7.43
N LEU A 189 -9.08 -2.74 6.59
CA LEU A 189 -7.99 -2.44 5.67
C LEU A 189 -8.38 -1.31 4.71
N CYS A 190 -9.52 -1.45 4.00
CA CYS A 190 -10.00 -0.42 3.07
C CYS A 190 -10.23 0.91 3.79
N SER A 191 -10.86 0.88 4.95
CA SER A 191 -11.08 2.05 5.83
C SER A 191 -9.81 2.85 6.08
N ARG A 192 -8.68 2.16 6.28
CA ARG A 192 -7.37 2.77 6.60
C ARG A 192 -6.57 3.15 5.36
N SER A 193 -6.47 2.27 4.37
CA SER A 193 -5.56 2.44 3.23
C SER A 193 -6.22 2.89 1.94
N MET A 194 -7.53 2.83 1.80
CA MET A 194 -8.22 3.19 0.54
C MET A 194 -9.18 4.36 0.73
N PHE A 195 -9.65 4.59 1.95
CA PHE A 195 -10.65 5.61 2.26
C PHE A 195 -10.06 6.70 3.18
N HIS A 196 -9.09 7.45 2.66
CA HIS A 196 -8.43 8.55 3.34
C HIS A 196 -8.19 9.73 2.39
N GLY A 197 -7.94 10.93 2.94
CA GLY A 197 -7.82 12.17 2.17
C GLY A 197 -6.51 12.34 1.38
N GLY A 198 -5.78 11.25 1.20
CA GLY A 198 -4.44 11.22 0.63
C GLY A 198 -4.44 10.68 -0.79
N ASP A 199 -3.31 10.13 -1.21
CA ASP A 199 -3.17 9.36 -2.44
C ASP A 199 -3.58 7.92 -2.13
N SER A 200 -4.88 7.66 -2.26
CA SER A 200 -5.55 6.53 -1.62
C SER A 200 -5.64 5.29 -2.49
N ASP A 201 -5.58 5.45 -3.81
CA ASP A 201 -5.40 4.37 -4.75
C ASP A 201 -3.99 3.80 -4.69
N SER A 202 -2.94 4.63 -4.66
CA SER A 202 -1.56 4.15 -4.50
C SER A 202 -1.33 3.34 -3.21
N THR A 203 -1.78 3.84 -2.05
CA THR A 203 -1.71 3.12 -0.77
C THR A 203 -2.60 1.86 -0.80
N GLY A 204 -3.77 1.95 -1.45
CA GLY A 204 -4.68 0.84 -1.70
C GLY A 204 -4.05 -0.29 -2.51
N VAL A 205 -3.28 0.03 -3.55
CA VAL A 205 -2.55 -0.95 -4.38
C VAL A 205 -1.61 -1.78 -3.51
N ILE A 206 -0.78 -1.11 -2.69
CA ILE A 206 0.24 -1.76 -1.86
C ILE A 206 -0.43 -2.62 -0.78
N ALA A 207 -1.39 -2.04 -0.05
CA ALA A 207 -2.11 -2.72 1.02
C ALA A 207 -2.89 -3.92 0.51
N GLY A 208 -3.62 -3.76 -0.60
CA GLY A 208 -4.40 -4.81 -1.24
C GLY A 208 -3.53 -5.95 -1.78
N CYS A 209 -2.34 -5.64 -2.31
CA CYS A 209 -1.37 -6.66 -2.72
C CYS A 209 -0.92 -7.52 -1.54
N CYS A 210 -0.45 -6.88 -0.47
CA CYS A 210 0.04 -7.55 0.73
C CYS A 210 -1.06 -8.34 1.43
N TRP A 211 -2.26 -7.76 1.57
CA TRP A 211 -3.41 -8.44 2.17
C TRP A 211 -3.81 -9.66 1.35
N GLY A 212 -3.86 -9.56 0.02
CA GLY A 212 -4.17 -10.70 -0.83
C GLY A 212 -3.16 -11.84 -0.74
N ALA A 213 -1.87 -11.53 -0.56
CA ALA A 213 -0.84 -12.53 -0.31
C ALA A 213 -0.97 -13.19 1.07
N LEU A 214 -1.43 -12.45 2.09
CA LEU A 214 -1.67 -12.97 3.43
C LEU A 214 -2.98 -13.76 3.56
N TYR A 215 -4.09 -13.25 3.05
CA TYR A 215 -5.42 -13.76 3.42
C TYR A 215 -6.17 -14.38 2.25
N GLY A 216 -5.77 -14.15 0.99
CA GLY A 216 -6.47 -14.66 -0.18
C GLY A 216 -7.72 -13.83 -0.49
N LEU A 217 -8.86 -14.48 -0.74
CA LEU A 217 -10.17 -13.84 -0.97
C LEU A 217 -11.24 -14.03 0.13
N PRO A 218 -11.12 -14.95 1.11
CA PRO A 218 -12.09 -15.07 2.21
C PRO A 218 -12.35 -13.73 2.91
N GLY A 219 -13.62 -13.37 3.11
CA GLY A 219 -14.01 -12.12 3.77
C GLY A 219 -14.04 -10.89 2.85
N VAL A 220 -13.55 -10.98 1.61
CA VAL A 220 -13.67 -9.89 0.63
C VAL A 220 -15.04 -9.95 -0.06
N PRO A 221 -15.84 -8.87 -0.05
CA PRO A 221 -17.09 -8.81 -0.80
C PRO A 221 -16.85 -9.09 -2.28
N LYS A 222 -17.65 -10.01 -2.86
CA LYS A 222 -17.47 -10.45 -4.25
C LYS A 222 -17.53 -9.28 -5.23
N GLY A 223 -18.40 -8.30 -4.98
CA GLY A 223 -18.55 -7.09 -5.80
C GLY A 223 -17.26 -6.28 -5.92
N ASN A 224 -16.36 -6.32 -4.94
CA ASN A 224 -15.13 -5.53 -4.93
C ASN A 224 -14.09 -5.99 -5.97
N TYR A 225 -14.25 -7.19 -6.54
CA TYR A 225 -13.25 -7.73 -7.48
C TYR A 225 -13.85 -8.50 -8.65
N SER A 226 -15.13 -8.86 -8.63
CA SER A 226 -15.68 -9.78 -9.63
C SER A 226 -15.79 -9.17 -11.03
N GLU A 227 -16.08 -7.88 -11.11
CA GLU A 227 -16.31 -7.13 -12.35
C GLU A 227 -15.20 -6.10 -12.61
N LEU A 228 -14.05 -6.28 -11.94
CA LEU A 228 -12.95 -5.34 -12.00
C LEU A 228 -12.40 -5.21 -13.43
N GLU A 229 -12.06 -4.00 -13.82
CA GLU A 229 -11.34 -3.75 -15.06
C GLU A 229 -10.05 -4.60 -15.10
N TYR A 230 -9.77 -5.21 -16.26
CA TYR A 230 -8.62 -6.10 -16.48
C TYR A 230 -8.53 -7.35 -15.59
N ARG A 231 -9.59 -7.74 -14.86
CA ARG A 231 -9.58 -8.91 -13.98
C ARG A 231 -8.92 -10.16 -14.58
N GLU A 232 -9.34 -10.56 -15.78
CA GLU A 232 -8.82 -11.78 -16.42
C GLU A 232 -7.30 -11.66 -16.70
N ARG A 233 -6.83 -10.49 -17.14
CA ARG A 233 -5.40 -10.22 -17.36
C ARG A 233 -4.62 -10.31 -16.06
N LEU A 234 -5.14 -9.72 -14.98
CA LEU A 234 -4.52 -9.75 -13.64
C LEU A 234 -4.42 -11.17 -13.10
N GLU A 235 -5.48 -11.98 -13.23
CA GLU A 235 -5.47 -13.37 -12.79
C GLU A 235 -4.50 -14.23 -13.62
N ASN A 236 -4.45 -14.03 -14.94
CA ASN A 236 -3.53 -14.76 -15.82
C ASN A 236 -2.07 -14.40 -15.55
N ALA A 237 -1.78 -13.11 -15.31
CA ALA A 237 -0.45 -12.66 -14.89
C ALA A 237 -0.06 -13.28 -13.54
N ALA A 238 -0.96 -13.27 -12.55
CA ALA A 238 -0.71 -13.87 -11.24
C ALA A 238 -0.40 -15.38 -11.33
N ARG A 239 -1.17 -16.12 -12.13
CA ARG A 239 -0.92 -17.56 -12.39
C ARG A 239 0.45 -17.79 -13.04
N SER A 240 0.84 -16.94 -13.98
CA SER A 240 2.13 -17.03 -14.66
C SER A 240 3.29 -16.74 -13.71
N LEU A 241 3.19 -15.69 -12.89
CA LEU A 241 4.19 -15.36 -11.87
C LEU A 241 4.33 -16.48 -10.83
N HIS A 242 3.22 -17.05 -10.36
CA HIS A 242 3.25 -18.18 -9.44
C HIS A 242 3.99 -19.39 -10.04
N LYS A 243 3.71 -19.73 -11.30
CA LYS A 243 4.37 -20.84 -12.00
C LYS A 243 5.88 -20.62 -12.17
N LEU A 244 6.30 -19.37 -12.39
CA LEU A 244 7.73 -19.03 -12.50
C LEU A 244 8.43 -19.09 -11.15
N ALA A 245 7.78 -18.63 -10.08
CA ALA A 245 8.35 -18.60 -8.74
C ALA A 245 8.38 -19.98 -8.06
N TRP A 246 7.42 -20.87 -8.38
CA TRP A 246 7.37 -22.25 -7.88
C TRP A 246 7.24 -23.28 -9.03
N PRO A 247 8.31 -23.54 -9.80
CA PRO A 247 8.29 -24.55 -10.85
C PRO A 247 8.09 -25.95 -10.25
N GLY A 248 6.92 -26.56 -10.47
CA GLY A 248 6.66 -27.95 -10.06
C GLY A 248 5.62 -28.15 -8.96
N HIS A 249 4.95 -27.09 -8.51
CA HIS A 249 3.72 -27.16 -7.72
C HIS A 249 2.50 -26.74 -8.55
#